data_AF-A0A937W479-F1
#
_entry.id   AF-A0A937W479-F1
#
_cell.length_a   1.000
_cell.length_b   1.000
_cell.length_c   1.000
_cell.angle_alpha   90.00
_cell.angle_beta   90.00
_cell.angle_gamma   90.00
#
_symmetry.space_group_name_H-M   'P 1'
#
loop_
_entity.id
_entity.type
_entity.pdbx_description
1 polymer ?
#
loop_
_entity_poly.entity_id
_entity_poly.type
_entity_poly.pdbx_seq_one_letter_code
_entity_poly.pdbx_strand_id
1 'polypeptide(L)'
;MALKALDPSLSATLPHGWQLVASEAGRSSQGLRATVALWNGTARACQTLALGDHGAQHTLITLFAGLANLPPPELAQALTTLTVAVEGTLRQMETQGANDDKTQAQLLVDLAVAQCTALFHTPEGEAYASLPVEGHTETWLLRVKGFRRWLARLFYDARGKIPGGQALHDALTVLEGEAQYKGAEHPVFTRLAAQGDVIYLDMGNPQWQAVEVTAQGWRVLDQVPVKFRRARGMLPLPVPTTGGSLALLRDFLNLGSDEDWYLLVAWLLAALRPSGPYPVLVLYGEQGSAKSTQVRVLRSLLDPNAAALRTTPRD
;
A
#
# COMPACT_ATOMS: atom_id res chain seq x y z
N MET A 1 34.23 14.08 13.73
CA MET A 1 33.58 12.82 13.33
C MET A 1 34.65 11.89 12.78
N ALA A 2 34.66 10.61 13.15
CA ALA A 2 35.63 9.64 12.67
C ALA A 2 35.31 9.21 11.23
N LEU A 3 36.33 8.92 10.42
CA LEU A 3 36.15 8.30 9.09
C LEU A 3 35.59 6.88 9.28
N LYS A 4 34.69 6.45 8.39
CA LYS A 4 34.16 5.09 8.35
C LYS A 4 34.81 4.32 7.21
N ALA A 5 35.08 3.04 7.42
CA ALA A 5 35.55 2.16 6.36
C ALA A 5 34.50 2.06 5.24
N LEU A 6 34.97 2.10 4.00
CA LEU A 6 34.19 1.84 2.80
C LEU A 6 34.39 0.37 2.43
N ASP A 7 33.32 -0.42 2.46
CA ASP A 7 33.35 -1.84 2.10
C ASP A 7 32.27 -2.17 1.05
N PRO A 8 32.64 -2.48 -0.20
CA PRO A 8 34.01 -2.50 -0.71
C PRO A 8 34.62 -1.09 -0.84
N SER A 9 35.95 -1.00 -0.81
CA SER A 9 36.68 0.24 -1.11
C SER A 9 36.29 0.77 -2.50
N LEU A 10 36.16 2.09 -2.61
CA LEU A 10 35.83 2.73 -3.88
C LEU A 10 37.09 3.01 -4.66
N SER A 11 37.06 2.87 -5.98
CA SER A 11 38.23 3.14 -6.82
C SER A 11 37.89 3.95 -8.07
N ALA A 12 38.88 4.69 -8.55
CA ALA A 12 38.86 5.37 -9.84
C ALA A 12 40.13 4.98 -10.62
N THR A 13 39.94 4.61 -11.88
CA THR A 13 41.00 4.11 -12.75
C THR A 13 41.88 5.23 -13.28
N LEU A 14 43.18 4.92 -13.41
CA LEU A 14 44.20 5.75 -14.04
C LEU A 14 44.93 4.91 -15.11
N PRO A 15 45.69 5.53 -16.03
CA PRO A 15 46.46 4.76 -17.02
C PRO A 15 47.53 3.86 -16.42
N HIS A 16 48.03 2.96 -17.27
CA HIS A 16 49.11 2.03 -16.94
C HIS A 16 48.83 1.14 -15.72
N GLY A 17 47.56 0.84 -15.45
CA GLY A 17 47.13 -0.04 -14.36
C GLY A 17 47.07 0.61 -12.98
N TRP A 18 47.25 1.93 -12.90
CA TRP A 18 47.11 2.67 -11.65
C TRP A 18 45.65 2.90 -11.28
N GLN A 19 45.39 3.08 -9.98
CA GLN A 19 44.09 3.42 -9.44
C GLN A 19 44.23 4.37 -8.25
N LEU A 20 43.26 5.26 -8.08
CA LEU A 20 42.99 5.88 -6.78
C LEU A 20 41.99 5.01 -6.04
N VAL A 21 42.26 4.70 -4.78
CA VAL A 21 41.39 3.88 -3.94
C VAL A 21 41.04 4.65 -2.67
N ALA A 22 39.76 4.88 -2.43
CA ALA A 22 39.25 5.39 -1.16
C ALA A 22 38.85 4.23 -0.25
N SER A 23 39.56 4.08 0.87
CA SER A 23 39.32 3.01 1.86
C SER A 23 38.44 3.48 3.02
N GLU A 24 38.47 4.77 3.34
CA GLU A 24 37.68 5.36 4.42
C GLU A 24 37.18 6.74 4.01
N ALA A 25 35.99 7.10 4.47
CA ALA A 25 35.43 8.43 4.24
C ALA A 25 34.50 8.89 5.36
N GLY A 26 34.27 10.19 5.44
CA GLY A 26 33.35 10.79 6.39
C GLY A 26 33.17 12.28 6.16
N ARG A 27 32.24 12.89 6.89
CA ARG A 27 32.01 14.34 6.87
C ARG A 27 32.66 15.01 8.08
N SER A 28 33.24 16.19 7.86
CA SER A 28 33.70 17.08 8.93
C SER A 28 33.15 18.50 8.71
N SER A 29 33.50 19.42 9.62
CA SER A 29 33.24 20.85 9.45
C SER A 29 33.89 21.46 8.20
N GLN A 30 34.86 20.77 7.59
CA GLN A 30 35.53 21.17 6.35
C GLN A 30 35.00 20.42 5.11
N GLY A 31 33.86 19.76 5.24
CA GLY A 31 33.22 19.03 4.14
C GLY A 31 33.60 17.56 4.07
N LEU A 32 33.56 17.01 2.86
CA LEU A 32 33.82 15.60 2.59
C LEU A 32 35.30 15.27 2.78
N ARG A 33 35.62 14.26 3.57
CA ARG A 33 36.99 13.77 3.77
C ARG A 33 37.09 12.30 3.39
N ALA A 34 38.20 11.93 2.78
CA ALA A 34 38.51 10.55 2.47
C ALA A 34 40.00 10.26 2.63
N THR A 35 40.32 9.00 2.93
CA THR A 35 41.67 8.44 2.88
C THR A 35 41.85 7.82 1.50
N VAL A 36 42.67 8.47 0.65
CA VAL A 36 42.89 8.09 -0.75
C VAL A 36 44.29 7.52 -0.93
N ALA A 37 44.37 6.30 -1.45
CA ALA A 37 45.61 5.62 -1.77
C ALA A 37 45.86 5.56 -3.28
N LEU A 38 47.13 5.71 -3.67
CA LEU A 38 47.60 5.42 -5.02
C LEU A 38 48.00 3.94 -5.10
N TRP A 39 47.36 3.19 -5.99
CA TRP A 39 47.44 1.75 -6.04
C TRP A 39 47.84 1.23 -7.41
N ASN A 40 48.76 0.27 -7.45
CA ASN A 40 49.10 -0.54 -8.63
C ASN A 40 49.63 -1.90 -8.15
N GLY A 41 48.70 -2.81 -7.85
CA GLY A 41 48.96 -4.09 -7.17
C GLY A 41 49.20 -3.98 -5.66
N THR A 42 49.83 -2.90 -5.19
CA THR A 42 50.01 -2.54 -3.77
C THR A 42 49.84 -1.04 -3.55
N ALA A 43 49.52 -0.60 -2.33
CA ALA A 43 49.49 0.81 -1.98
C ALA A 43 50.90 1.41 -2.06
N ARG A 44 51.04 2.53 -2.78
CA ARG A 44 52.32 3.23 -2.97
C ARG A 44 52.40 4.52 -2.17
N ALA A 45 51.28 5.20 -2.03
CA ALA A 45 51.10 6.34 -1.14
C ALA A 45 49.65 6.38 -0.68
N CYS A 46 49.42 7.04 0.45
CA CYS A 46 48.10 7.22 1.01
C CYS A 46 48.04 8.58 1.71
N GLN A 47 46.95 9.31 1.50
CA GLN A 47 46.75 10.60 2.13
C GLN A 47 45.27 10.80 2.46
N THR A 48 45.01 11.26 3.68
CA THR A 48 43.69 11.72 4.08
C THR A 48 43.55 13.20 3.76
N LEU A 49 42.57 13.56 2.94
CA LEU A 49 42.33 14.95 2.54
C LEU A 49 40.86 15.34 2.64
N ALA A 50 40.60 16.65 2.69
CA ALA A 50 39.30 17.20 2.38
C ALA A 50 39.12 17.24 0.86
N LEU A 51 38.19 16.45 0.35
CA LEU A 51 37.95 16.29 -1.09
C LEU A 51 37.38 17.56 -1.75
N GLY A 52 36.89 18.53 -0.97
CA GLY A 52 36.44 19.84 -1.49
C GLY A 52 37.50 20.94 -1.43
N ASP A 53 38.68 20.69 -0.82
CA ASP A 53 39.74 21.69 -0.69
C ASP A 53 40.71 21.61 -1.87
N HIS A 54 40.69 22.64 -2.73
CA HIS A 54 41.57 22.71 -3.90
C HIS A 54 43.07 22.67 -3.56
N GLY A 55 43.48 23.22 -2.42
CA GLY A 55 44.89 23.18 -1.99
C GLY A 55 45.31 21.76 -1.60
N ALA A 56 44.46 21.05 -0.87
CA ALA A 56 44.68 19.65 -0.50
C ALA A 56 44.65 18.72 -1.72
N GLN A 57 43.72 18.94 -2.65
CA GLN A 57 43.66 18.22 -3.94
C GLN A 57 44.96 18.42 -4.74
N HIS A 58 45.39 19.68 -4.91
CA HIS A 58 46.61 20.00 -5.67
C HIS A 58 47.85 19.35 -5.05
N THR A 59 47.95 19.35 -3.73
CA THR A 59 49.06 18.71 -2.98
C THR A 59 49.10 17.20 -3.24
N LEU A 60 47.95 16.52 -3.14
CA LEU A 60 47.83 15.09 -3.39
C LEU A 60 48.16 14.75 -4.85
N ILE A 61 47.59 15.49 -5.81
CA ILE A 61 47.84 15.29 -7.24
C ILE A 61 49.32 15.44 -7.56
N THR A 62 49.98 16.47 -7.03
CA THR A 62 51.41 16.71 -7.24
C THR A 62 52.26 15.57 -6.69
N LEU A 63 51.96 15.11 -5.47
CA LEU A 63 52.65 13.98 -4.85
C LEU A 63 52.49 12.70 -5.68
N PHE A 64 51.26 12.36 -6.07
CA PHE A 64 50.96 11.11 -6.77
C PHE A 64 51.47 11.12 -8.21
N ALA A 65 51.42 12.27 -8.89
CA ALA A 65 52.00 12.46 -10.22
C ALA A 65 53.50 12.15 -10.21
N GLY A 66 54.24 12.66 -9.21
CA GLY A 66 55.67 12.40 -9.07
C GLY A 66 56.03 10.94 -8.77
N LEU A 67 55.22 10.26 -7.96
CA LEU A 67 55.47 8.87 -7.56
C LEU A 67 55.19 7.84 -8.66
N ALA A 68 54.19 8.09 -9.51
CA ALA A 68 53.76 7.15 -10.54
C ALA A 68 54.03 7.63 -11.98
N ASN A 69 54.65 8.81 -12.14
CA ASN A 69 54.86 9.46 -13.43
C ASN A 69 53.55 9.59 -14.25
N LEU A 70 52.48 10.01 -13.56
CA LEU A 70 51.14 10.16 -14.13
C LEU A 70 50.84 11.63 -14.44
N PRO A 71 50.09 11.93 -15.50
CA PRO A 71 49.75 13.31 -15.84
C PRO A 71 48.73 13.89 -14.83
N PRO A 72 49.00 15.09 -14.26
CA PRO A 72 48.11 15.72 -13.28
C PRO A 72 46.63 15.85 -13.68
N PRO A 73 46.26 16.12 -14.95
CA PRO A 73 44.85 16.18 -15.37
C PRO A 73 44.08 14.87 -15.16
N GLU A 74 44.72 13.72 -15.40
CA GLU A 74 44.08 12.42 -15.21
C GLU A 74 43.88 12.10 -13.73
N LEU A 75 44.85 12.46 -12.89
CA LEU A 75 44.72 12.38 -11.43
C LEU A 75 43.58 13.27 -10.92
N ALA A 76 43.44 14.48 -11.45
CA ALA A 76 42.34 15.37 -11.10
C ALA A 76 40.98 14.76 -11.48
N GLN A 77 40.84 14.22 -12.70
CA GLN A 77 39.62 13.58 -13.17
C GLN A 77 39.27 12.33 -12.37
N ALA A 78 40.26 11.49 -12.06
CA ALA A 78 40.08 10.30 -11.22
C ALA A 78 39.66 10.71 -9.80
N LEU A 79 40.24 11.76 -9.23
CA LEU A 79 39.89 12.27 -7.92
C LEU A 79 38.46 12.84 -7.87
N THR A 80 38.02 13.53 -8.93
CA THR A 80 36.63 13.99 -9.05
C THR A 80 35.66 12.80 -9.11
N THR A 81 35.97 11.79 -9.93
CA THR A 81 35.17 10.57 -10.04
C THR A 81 35.03 9.86 -8.70
N LEU A 82 36.15 9.71 -8.00
CA LEU A 82 36.19 9.09 -6.67
C LEU A 82 35.39 9.92 -5.66
N THR A 83 35.44 11.24 -5.73
CA THR A 83 34.69 12.15 -4.85
C THR A 83 33.19 11.95 -4.96
N VAL A 84 32.66 11.85 -6.20
CA VAL A 84 31.24 11.60 -6.44
C VAL A 84 30.82 10.23 -5.91
N ALA A 85 31.63 9.20 -6.14
CA ALA A 85 31.37 7.85 -5.63
C ALA A 85 31.32 7.83 -4.09
N VAL A 86 32.30 8.46 -3.43
CA VAL A 86 32.37 8.56 -1.97
C VAL A 86 31.14 9.28 -1.40
N GLU A 87 30.75 10.42 -1.99
CA GLU A 87 29.55 11.16 -1.57
C GLU A 87 28.27 10.31 -1.71
N GLY A 88 28.13 9.57 -2.81
CA GLY A 88 27.01 8.66 -3.03
C GLY A 88 26.94 7.55 -1.97
N THR A 89 28.06 6.88 -1.70
CA THR A 89 28.13 5.81 -0.70
C THR A 89 27.86 6.33 0.71
N LEU A 90 28.43 7.48 1.11
CA LEU A 90 28.15 8.03 2.44
C LEU A 90 26.67 8.37 2.64
N ARG A 91 25.98 8.91 1.63
CA ARG A 91 24.52 9.15 1.70
C ARG A 91 23.73 7.86 1.89
N GLN A 92 24.13 6.78 1.22
CA GLN A 92 23.51 5.47 1.38
C GLN A 92 23.74 4.91 2.79
N MET A 93 24.98 5.02 3.30
CA MET A 93 25.33 4.58 4.66
C MET A 93 24.60 5.39 5.75
N GLU A 94 24.43 6.71 5.55
CA GLU A 94 23.65 7.58 6.45
C GLU A 94 22.17 7.16 6.46
N THR A 95 21.59 6.87 5.30
CA THR A 95 20.19 6.42 5.16
C THR A 95 19.99 5.04 5.79
N GLN A 96 20.94 4.12 5.62
CA GLN A 96 20.92 2.80 6.25
C GLN A 96 21.08 2.89 7.77
N GLY A 97 22.02 3.69 8.27
CA GLY A 97 22.21 3.90 9.71
C GLY A 97 20.97 4.50 10.38
N ALA A 98 20.34 5.50 9.77
CA ALA A 98 19.08 6.05 10.26
C ALA A 98 17.93 5.02 10.28
N ASN A 99 17.96 4.03 9.40
CA ASN A 99 16.99 2.94 9.34
C ASN A 99 17.30 1.78 10.32
N ASP A 100 18.53 1.67 10.80
CA ASP A 100 18.95 0.73 11.85
C ASP A 100 18.68 1.28 13.26
N ASP A 101 18.72 2.61 13.42
CA ASP A 101 18.33 3.28 14.68
C ASP A 101 16.81 3.25 14.94
N LYS A 102 16.00 3.05 13.88
CA LYS A 102 14.55 2.96 14.01
C LYS A 102 14.13 1.64 14.66
N THR A 103 13.20 1.74 15.60
CA THR A 103 12.55 0.56 16.17
C THR A 103 11.75 -0.18 15.10
N GLN A 104 11.50 -1.48 15.31
CA GLN A 104 10.64 -2.26 14.40
C GLN A 104 9.25 -1.61 14.22
N ALA A 105 8.69 -1.02 15.28
CA ALA A 105 7.40 -0.34 15.22
C ALA A 105 7.42 0.87 14.28
N GLN A 106 8.45 1.73 14.37
CA GLN A 106 8.61 2.88 13.48
C GLN A 106 8.76 2.45 12.02
N LEU A 107 9.55 1.40 11.78
CA LEU A 107 9.71 0.85 10.43
C LEU A 107 8.41 0.26 9.86
N LEU A 108 7.61 -0.42 10.69
CA LEU A 108 6.30 -0.92 10.28
C LEU A 108 5.35 0.23 9.89
N VAL A 109 5.33 1.31 10.67
CA VAL A 109 4.54 2.51 10.36
C VAL A 109 4.99 3.13 9.05
N ASP A 110 6.30 3.35 8.87
CA ASP A 110 6.86 3.92 7.64
C ASP A 110 6.50 3.08 6.40
N LEU A 111 6.65 1.76 6.51
CA LEU A 111 6.30 0.83 5.44
C LEU A 111 4.80 0.90 5.12
N ALA A 112 3.93 0.92 6.13
CA ALA A 112 2.49 1.02 5.93
C ALA A 112 2.10 2.35 5.27
N VAL A 113 2.62 3.47 5.75
CA VAL A 113 2.35 4.81 5.19
C VAL A 113 2.83 4.91 3.75
N ALA A 114 3.96 4.28 3.42
CA ALA A 114 4.48 4.27 2.05
C ALA A 114 3.63 3.44 1.07
N GLN A 115 2.92 2.41 1.56
CA GLN A 115 2.11 1.50 0.72
C GLN A 115 0.62 1.89 0.69
N CYS A 116 0.10 2.48 1.75
CA CYS A 116 -1.29 2.94 1.81
C CYS A 116 -1.45 4.24 1.01
N THR A 117 -2.49 4.30 0.19
CA THR A 117 -2.86 5.55 -0.51
C THR A 117 -3.55 6.55 0.42
N ALA A 118 -4.22 6.05 1.46
CA ALA A 118 -4.83 6.90 2.49
C ALA A 118 -4.98 6.13 3.81
N LEU A 119 -4.80 6.84 4.93
CA LEU A 119 -5.29 6.47 6.25
C LEU A 119 -6.42 7.44 6.60
N PHE A 120 -7.57 6.90 7.03
CA PHE A 120 -8.79 7.69 7.21
C PHE A 120 -9.68 7.03 8.26
N HIS A 121 -10.70 7.72 8.74
CA HIS A 121 -11.65 7.18 9.71
C HIS A 121 -13.10 7.39 9.27
N THR A 122 -14.01 6.57 9.79
CA THR A 122 -15.45 6.77 9.61
C THR A 122 -15.98 7.81 10.61
N PRO A 123 -17.17 8.38 10.38
CA PRO A 123 -17.82 9.27 11.37
C PRO A 123 -17.99 8.63 12.76
N GLU A 124 -18.04 7.29 12.84
CA GLU A 124 -18.08 6.53 14.09
C GLU A 124 -16.71 6.33 14.75
N GLY A 125 -15.63 6.84 14.15
CA GLY A 125 -14.26 6.73 14.64
C GLY A 125 -13.59 5.38 14.34
N GLU A 126 -14.08 4.60 13.38
CA GLU A 126 -13.38 3.40 12.94
C GLU A 126 -12.24 3.75 11.97
N ALA A 127 -11.01 3.34 12.26
CA ALA A 127 -9.84 3.61 11.43
C ALA A 127 -9.67 2.60 10.28
N TYR A 128 -9.46 3.11 9.06
CA TYR A 128 -9.29 2.34 7.83
C TYR A 128 -8.04 2.79 7.04
N ALA A 129 -7.59 1.90 6.16
CA ALA A 129 -6.60 2.18 5.11
C ALA A 129 -7.18 1.92 3.72
N SER A 130 -6.80 2.75 2.74
CA SER A 130 -6.97 2.45 1.31
C SER A 130 -5.66 1.88 0.76
N LEU A 131 -5.68 0.68 0.18
CA LEU A 131 -4.49 -0.02 -0.31
C LEU A 131 -4.58 -0.27 -1.81
N PRO A 132 -3.52 0.00 -2.59
CA PRO A 132 -3.43 -0.44 -3.97
C PRO A 132 -3.14 -1.96 -3.99
N VAL A 133 -3.99 -2.73 -4.66
CA VAL A 133 -3.84 -4.18 -4.83
C VAL A 133 -4.09 -4.50 -6.30
N GLU A 134 -3.11 -5.08 -6.99
CA GLU A 134 -3.26 -5.63 -8.35
C GLU A 134 -4.02 -4.74 -9.38
N GLY A 135 -3.88 -3.42 -9.28
CA GLY A 135 -4.49 -2.46 -10.20
C GLY A 135 -5.79 -1.80 -9.72
N HIS A 136 -6.32 -2.20 -8.55
CA HIS A 136 -7.47 -1.58 -7.90
C HIS A 136 -7.15 -1.06 -6.49
N THR A 137 -8.10 -0.37 -5.86
CA THR A 137 -7.96 0.12 -4.48
C THR A 137 -8.91 -0.63 -3.55
N GLU A 138 -8.38 -1.21 -2.48
CA GLU A 138 -9.16 -1.88 -1.44
C GLU A 138 -9.28 -1.03 -0.18
N THR A 139 -10.41 -1.13 0.54
CA THR A 139 -10.60 -0.46 1.85
C THR A 139 -10.56 -1.48 2.99
N TRP A 140 -9.58 -1.34 3.89
CA TRP A 140 -9.30 -2.31 4.95
C TRP A 140 -9.41 -1.65 6.33
N LEU A 141 -10.17 -2.28 7.23
CA LEU A 141 -10.25 -1.86 8.63
C LEU A 141 -8.94 -2.20 9.35
N LEU A 142 -8.32 -1.26 10.09
CA LEU A 142 -6.99 -1.45 10.68
C LEU A 142 -6.96 -2.52 11.78
N ARG A 143 -8.00 -2.56 12.63
CA ARG A 143 -8.06 -3.47 13.80
C ARG A 143 -8.29 -4.95 13.48
N VAL A 144 -8.38 -5.34 12.21
CA VAL A 144 -8.67 -6.74 11.83
C VAL A 144 -7.40 -7.57 11.64
N LYS A 145 -7.50 -8.88 11.90
CA LYS A 145 -6.38 -9.84 11.72
C LYS A 145 -5.77 -9.79 10.32
N GLY A 146 -6.56 -9.44 9.30
CA GLY A 146 -6.10 -9.29 7.92
C GLY A 146 -5.05 -8.21 7.77
N PHE A 147 -5.34 -6.99 8.25
CA PHE A 147 -4.40 -5.86 8.16
C PHE A 147 -3.12 -6.12 8.97
N ARG A 148 -3.24 -6.69 10.18
CA ARG A 148 -2.07 -7.10 10.98
C ARG A 148 -1.17 -8.11 10.25
N ARG A 149 -1.74 -9.09 9.54
CA ARG A 149 -0.97 -10.06 8.75
C ARG A 149 -0.31 -9.43 7.53
N TRP A 150 -1.01 -8.52 6.85
CA TRP A 150 -0.46 -7.75 5.75
C TRP A 150 0.74 -6.91 6.21
N LEU A 151 0.62 -6.23 7.35
CA LEU A 151 1.70 -5.43 7.93
C LEU A 151 2.92 -6.29 8.31
N ALA A 152 2.69 -7.47 8.88
CA ALA A 152 3.76 -8.41 9.20
C ALA A 152 4.48 -8.94 7.94
N ARG A 153 3.72 -9.25 6.88
CA ARG A 153 4.28 -9.63 5.57
C ARG A 153 5.12 -8.50 4.99
N LEU A 154 4.62 -7.27 5.00
CA LEU A 154 5.31 -6.11 4.43
C LEU A 154 6.69 -5.90 5.08
N PHE A 155 6.78 -6.06 6.39
CA PHE A 155 8.05 -5.98 7.11
C PHE A 155 8.98 -7.15 6.79
N TYR A 156 8.45 -8.37 6.69
CA TYR A 156 9.23 -9.53 6.30
C TYR A 156 9.81 -9.37 4.89
N ASP A 157 8.99 -8.95 3.92
CA ASP A 157 9.41 -8.72 2.54
C ASP A 157 10.49 -7.62 2.46
N ALA A 158 10.40 -6.58 3.30
CA ALA A 158 11.37 -5.47 3.32
C ALA A 158 12.67 -5.77 4.09
N ARG A 159 12.64 -6.60 5.14
CA ARG A 159 13.77 -6.77 6.09
C ARG A 159 14.28 -8.21 6.21
N GLY A 160 13.59 -9.19 5.64
CA GLY A 160 13.89 -10.63 5.78
C GLY A 160 13.73 -11.15 7.21
N LYS A 161 13.08 -10.39 8.11
CA LYS A 161 12.94 -10.69 9.54
C LYS A 161 11.48 -10.64 9.95
N ILE A 162 11.13 -11.44 10.96
CA ILE A 162 9.79 -11.44 11.54
C ILE A 162 9.68 -10.27 12.53
N PRO A 163 8.65 -9.41 12.44
CA PRO A 163 8.45 -8.36 13.43
C PRO A 163 7.96 -8.95 14.76
N GLY A 164 8.40 -8.36 15.87
CA GLY A 164 7.92 -8.71 17.20
C GLY A 164 6.42 -8.40 17.38
N GLY A 165 5.75 -9.19 18.22
CA GLY A 165 4.31 -9.01 18.49
C GLY A 165 3.96 -7.63 19.05
N GLN A 166 4.80 -7.10 19.95
CA GLN A 166 4.66 -5.76 20.52
C GLN A 166 4.87 -4.67 19.46
N ALA A 167 5.89 -4.81 18.62
CA ALA A 167 6.16 -3.85 17.55
C ALA A 167 4.98 -3.73 16.56
N LEU A 168 4.34 -4.86 16.23
CA LEU A 168 3.10 -4.85 15.43
C LEU A 168 1.95 -4.13 16.14
N HIS A 169 1.79 -4.34 17.43
CA HIS A 169 0.75 -3.66 18.21
C HIS A 169 0.99 -2.16 18.26
N ASP A 170 2.21 -1.73 18.59
CA ASP A 170 2.60 -0.33 18.67
C ASP A 170 2.42 0.38 17.31
N ALA A 171 2.83 -0.28 16.22
CA ALA A 171 2.64 0.24 14.88
C ALA A 171 1.16 0.41 14.51
N LEU A 172 0.30 -0.57 14.83
CA LEU A 172 -1.14 -0.46 14.60
C LEU A 172 -1.75 0.68 15.40
N THR A 173 -1.39 0.83 16.67
CA THR A 173 -1.85 1.94 17.52
C THR A 173 -1.47 3.30 16.93
N VAL A 174 -0.25 3.43 16.39
CA VAL A 174 0.18 4.66 15.71
C VAL A 174 -0.62 4.89 14.43
N LEU A 175 -0.80 3.87 13.58
CA LEU A 175 -1.58 3.99 12.33
C LEU A 175 -3.05 4.33 12.59
N GLU A 176 -3.65 3.78 13.64
CA GLU A 176 -5.00 4.16 14.09
C GLU A 176 -5.04 5.62 14.54
N GLY A 177 -4.04 6.08 15.30
CA GLY A 177 -3.91 7.50 15.67
C GLY A 177 -3.74 8.43 14.47
N GLU A 178 -2.91 8.05 13.49
CA GLU A 178 -2.74 8.80 12.24
C GLU A 178 -4.08 8.89 11.48
N ALA A 179 -4.78 7.77 11.32
CA ALA A 179 -6.09 7.73 10.67
C ALA A 179 -7.13 8.60 11.39
N GLN A 180 -7.17 8.56 12.72
CA GLN A 180 -8.17 9.24 13.55
C GLN A 180 -7.93 10.75 13.67
N TYR A 181 -6.68 11.18 13.81
CA TYR A 181 -6.35 12.57 14.16
C TYR A 181 -5.74 13.37 13.01
N LYS A 182 -5.24 12.71 11.96
CA LYS A 182 -4.70 13.37 10.76
C LYS A 182 -5.39 12.94 9.47
N GLY A 183 -5.97 11.75 9.44
CA GLY A 183 -6.73 11.24 8.30
C GLY A 183 -8.06 11.97 8.11
N ALA A 184 -8.54 11.98 6.86
CA ALA A 184 -9.84 12.52 6.52
C ALA A 184 -10.98 11.66 7.10
N GLU A 185 -12.12 12.28 7.39
CA GLU A 185 -13.34 11.56 7.72
C GLU A 185 -14.05 11.11 6.43
N HIS A 186 -14.29 9.81 6.27
CA HIS A 186 -15.03 9.24 5.14
C HIS A 186 -15.96 8.10 5.57
N PRO A 187 -17.22 8.07 5.11
CA PRO A 187 -18.09 6.93 5.32
C PRO A 187 -17.57 5.69 4.58
N VAL A 188 -17.76 4.52 5.19
CA VAL A 188 -17.45 3.22 4.60
C VAL A 188 -18.72 2.42 4.43
N PHE A 189 -18.94 1.95 3.21
CA PHE A 189 -20.14 1.23 2.80
C PHE A 189 -19.84 -0.26 2.63
N THR A 190 -20.87 -1.11 2.56
CA THR A 190 -20.69 -2.54 2.27
C THR A 190 -21.06 -2.84 0.82
N ARG A 191 -22.36 -2.95 0.52
CA ARG A 191 -22.86 -3.29 -0.82
C ARG A 191 -23.36 -2.06 -1.58
N LEU A 192 -23.99 -1.11 -0.89
CA LEU A 192 -24.57 0.09 -1.48
C LEU A 192 -24.02 1.34 -0.81
N ALA A 193 -23.71 2.34 -1.62
CA ALA A 193 -23.31 3.66 -1.19
C ALA A 193 -24.15 4.72 -1.90
N ALA A 194 -24.34 5.86 -1.25
CA ALA A 194 -24.87 7.06 -1.88
C ALA A 194 -23.83 8.19 -1.77
N GLN A 195 -23.71 8.96 -2.84
CA GLN A 195 -22.99 10.23 -2.84
C GLN A 195 -23.79 11.24 -3.67
N GLY A 196 -24.46 12.18 -2.99
CA GLY A 196 -25.48 13.00 -3.64
C GLY A 196 -26.62 12.14 -4.18
N ASP A 197 -27.03 12.40 -5.43
CA ASP A 197 -28.08 11.64 -6.13
C ASP A 197 -27.56 10.40 -6.87
N VAL A 198 -26.29 10.02 -6.66
CA VAL A 198 -25.66 8.87 -7.30
C VAL A 198 -25.61 7.69 -6.35
N ILE A 199 -26.03 6.53 -6.84
CA ILE A 199 -25.97 5.25 -6.12
C ILE A 199 -24.81 4.43 -6.68
N TYR A 200 -23.98 3.86 -5.80
CA TYR A 200 -22.96 2.90 -6.17
C TYR A 200 -23.31 1.54 -5.59
N LEU A 201 -23.31 0.50 -6.42
CA LEU A 201 -23.51 -0.88 -6.04
C LEU A 201 -22.20 -1.65 -6.23
N ASP A 202 -21.56 -2.06 -5.13
CA ASP A 202 -20.36 -2.89 -5.17
C ASP A 202 -20.70 -4.23 -5.82
N MET A 203 -20.00 -4.57 -6.91
CA MET A 203 -20.21 -5.83 -7.60
C MET A 203 -19.63 -7.02 -6.84
N GLY A 204 -18.78 -6.81 -5.84
CA GLY A 204 -18.15 -7.90 -5.09
C GLY A 204 -17.21 -8.78 -5.94
N ASN A 205 -16.87 -8.34 -7.16
CA ASN A 205 -16.00 -9.07 -8.08
C ASN A 205 -14.51 -8.82 -7.79
N PRO A 206 -13.61 -9.72 -8.22
CA PRO A 206 -12.17 -9.56 -7.97
C PRO A 206 -11.57 -8.26 -8.50
N GLN A 207 -12.17 -7.65 -9.53
CA GLN A 207 -11.74 -6.39 -10.15
C GLN A 207 -12.11 -5.14 -9.33
N TRP A 208 -12.82 -5.29 -8.20
CA TRP A 208 -13.25 -4.17 -7.35
C TRP A 208 -14.13 -3.13 -8.05
N GLN A 209 -14.89 -3.59 -9.05
CA GLN A 209 -15.81 -2.73 -9.80
C GLN A 209 -17.10 -2.46 -9.02
N ALA A 210 -17.73 -1.32 -9.32
CA ALA A 210 -19.07 -0.98 -8.87
C ALA A 210 -19.94 -0.53 -10.04
N VAL A 211 -21.25 -0.74 -9.92
CA VAL A 211 -22.23 -0.11 -10.81
C VAL A 211 -22.56 1.27 -10.27
N GLU A 212 -22.29 2.30 -11.04
CA GLU A 212 -22.77 3.66 -10.83
C GLU A 212 -24.17 3.78 -11.43
N VAL A 213 -25.14 4.26 -10.65
CA VAL A 213 -26.52 4.49 -11.06
C VAL A 213 -26.86 5.96 -10.87
N THR A 214 -27.36 6.58 -11.94
CA THR A 214 -27.75 7.99 -12.03
C THR A 214 -29.15 8.10 -12.62
N ALA A 215 -29.71 9.31 -12.66
CA ALA A 215 -30.99 9.57 -13.34
C ALA A 215 -30.93 9.29 -14.86
N GLN A 216 -29.74 9.28 -15.47
CA GLN A 216 -29.54 9.06 -16.91
C GLN A 216 -29.33 7.58 -17.25
N GLY A 217 -29.15 6.71 -16.25
CA GLY A 217 -28.85 5.29 -16.44
C GLY A 217 -27.71 4.83 -15.54
N TRP A 218 -27.08 3.73 -15.93
CA TRP A 218 -26.02 3.10 -15.14
C TRP A 218 -24.82 2.71 -15.99
N ARG A 219 -23.66 2.57 -15.34
CA ARG A 219 -22.42 2.04 -15.94
C ARG A 219 -21.57 1.33 -14.90
N VAL A 220 -20.69 0.44 -15.35
CA VAL A 220 -19.68 -0.21 -14.50
C VAL A 220 -18.44 0.69 -14.41
N LEU A 221 -17.90 0.87 -13.21
CA LEU A 221 -16.70 1.66 -12.93
C LEU A 221 -15.58 0.75 -12.42
N ASP A 222 -14.38 0.93 -12.95
CA ASP A 222 -13.14 0.35 -12.40
C ASP A 222 -12.57 1.18 -11.25
N GLN A 223 -12.75 2.51 -11.31
CA GLN A 223 -12.33 3.44 -10.27
C GLN A 223 -13.55 3.98 -9.54
N VAL A 224 -13.79 3.44 -8.35
CA VAL A 224 -14.98 3.73 -7.54
C VAL A 224 -14.67 4.91 -6.59
N PRO A 225 -15.46 6.00 -6.61
CA PRO A 225 -15.17 7.21 -5.82
C PRO A 225 -15.59 7.10 -4.34
N VAL A 226 -16.23 5.99 -3.93
CA VAL A 226 -16.67 5.70 -2.57
C VAL A 226 -15.86 4.55 -1.94
N LYS A 227 -15.86 4.46 -0.62
CA LYS A 227 -15.11 3.44 0.13
C LYS A 227 -16.01 2.25 0.46
N PHE A 228 -15.76 1.10 -0.18
CA PHE A 228 -16.45 -0.16 0.13
C PHE A 228 -15.59 -1.09 0.96
N ARG A 229 -16.15 -1.66 2.04
CA ARG A 229 -15.59 -2.80 2.74
C ARG A 229 -16.35 -4.07 2.34
N ARG A 230 -15.62 -5.14 2.03
CA ARG A 230 -16.21 -6.43 1.68
C ARG A 230 -16.14 -7.39 2.86
N ALA A 231 -17.30 -7.85 3.32
CA ALA A 231 -17.40 -8.81 4.42
C ALA A 231 -16.97 -10.21 3.97
N ARG A 232 -16.53 -11.04 4.92
CA ARG A 232 -16.19 -12.44 4.62
C ARG A 232 -17.42 -13.17 4.07
N GLY A 233 -17.25 -13.86 2.95
CA GLY A 233 -18.32 -14.64 2.31
C GLY A 233 -19.23 -13.83 1.39
N MET A 234 -18.99 -12.51 1.23
CA MET A 234 -19.59 -11.72 0.16
C MET A 234 -19.21 -12.33 -1.20
N LEU A 235 -20.20 -12.55 -2.06
CA LEU A 235 -20.00 -13.14 -3.38
C LEU A 235 -20.24 -12.08 -4.47
N PRO A 236 -19.64 -12.29 -5.67
CA PRO A 236 -19.81 -11.37 -6.78
C PRO A 236 -21.25 -11.38 -7.32
N LEU A 237 -21.71 -10.20 -7.71
CA LEU A 237 -22.87 -10.01 -8.58
C LEU A 237 -22.43 -10.22 -10.04
N PRO A 238 -23.32 -10.73 -10.91
CA PRO A 238 -23.04 -10.81 -12.33
C PRO A 238 -22.89 -9.42 -12.94
N VAL A 239 -22.11 -9.32 -14.02
CA VAL A 239 -22.00 -8.07 -14.79
C VAL A 239 -23.36 -7.76 -15.42
N PRO A 240 -23.94 -6.58 -15.16
CA PRO A 240 -25.26 -6.23 -15.69
C PRO A 240 -25.23 -6.11 -17.22
N THR A 241 -26.36 -6.46 -17.85
CA THR A 241 -26.60 -6.33 -19.29
C THR A 241 -27.86 -5.51 -19.54
N THR A 242 -27.93 -4.81 -20.67
CA THR A 242 -29.10 -4.03 -21.06
C THR A 242 -30.17 -4.93 -21.70
N GLY A 243 -31.43 -4.47 -21.69
CA GLY A 243 -32.54 -5.18 -22.35
C GLY A 243 -33.21 -6.29 -21.53
N GLY A 244 -32.83 -6.47 -20.27
CA GLY A 244 -33.51 -7.40 -19.35
C GLY A 244 -34.88 -6.90 -18.87
N SER A 245 -35.72 -7.82 -18.41
CA SER A 245 -37.03 -7.51 -17.80
C SER A 245 -37.12 -8.12 -16.40
N LEU A 246 -37.58 -7.32 -15.44
CA LEU A 246 -37.84 -7.80 -14.08
C LEU A 246 -38.89 -8.92 -14.07
N ALA A 247 -39.79 -8.97 -15.07
CA ALA A 247 -40.80 -10.02 -15.18
C ALA A 247 -40.20 -11.44 -15.25
N LEU A 248 -38.97 -11.59 -15.75
CA LEU A 248 -38.26 -12.89 -15.78
C LEU A 248 -38.01 -13.47 -14.38
N LEU A 249 -37.95 -12.62 -13.35
CA LEU A 249 -37.79 -13.07 -11.97
C LEU A 249 -39.04 -13.84 -11.48
N ARG A 250 -40.21 -13.52 -12.03
CA ARG A 250 -41.50 -14.08 -11.58
C ARG A 250 -41.54 -15.61 -11.69
N ASP A 251 -40.89 -16.17 -12.71
CA ASP A 251 -40.85 -17.62 -12.96
C ASP A 251 -40.07 -18.40 -11.89
N PHE A 252 -39.26 -17.71 -11.08
CA PHE A 252 -38.47 -18.31 -10.00
C PHE A 252 -39.11 -18.15 -8.62
N LEU A 253 -40.31 -17.56 -8.55
CA LEU A 253 -40.97 -17.19 -7.31
C LEU A 253 -42.34 -17.85 -7.19
N ASN A 254 -42.63 -18.37 -6.00
CA ASN A 254 -43.92 -18.97 -5.68
C ASN A 254 -44.81 -17.91 -5.03
N LEU A 255 -45.46 -17.09 -5.86
CA LEU A 255 -46.34 -15.98 -5.48
C LEU A 255 -47.80 -16.33 -5.75
N GLY A 256 -48.71 -15.94 -4.85
CA GLY A 256 -50.13 -16.30 -4.93
C GLY A 256 -50.97 -15.35 -5.78
N SER A 257 -50.50 -14.12 -6.00
CA SER A 257 -51.24 -13.07 -6.68
C SER A 257 -50.33 -12.04 -7.36
N ASP A 258 -50.93 -11.17 -8.19
CA ASP A 258 -50.25 -9.99 -8.72
C ASP A 258 -49.92 -8.97 -7.61
N GLU A 259 -50.74 -8.89 -6.56
CA GLU A 259 -50.48 -8.02 -5.41
C GLU A 259 -49.20 -8.42 -4.68
N ASP A 260 -48.98 -9.73 -4.48
CA ASP A 260 -47.74 -10.26 -3.90
C ASP A 260 -46.52 -9.90 -4.76
N TRP A 261 -46.69 -9.95 -6.08
CA TRP A 261 -45.65 -9.55 -7.03
C TRP A 261 -45.30 -8.07 -6.88
N TYR A 262 -46.28 -7.17 -6.86
CA TYR A 262 -46.02 -5.74 -6.69
C TYR A 262 -45.39 -5.42 -5.33
N LEU A 263 -45.84 -6.08 -4.26
CA LEU A 263 -45.25 -5.92 -2.92
C LEU A 263 -43.79 -6.37 -2.89
N LEU A 264 -43.47 -7.49 -3.54
CA LEU A 264 -42.10 -7.99 -3.64
C LEU A 264 -41.22 -7.05 -4.47
N VAL A 265 -41.71 -6.53 -5.60
CA VAL A 265 -40.98 -5.56 -6.43
C VAL A 265 -40.71 -4.27 -5.63
N ALA A 266 -41.69 -3.77 -4.91
CA ALA A 266 -41.51 -2.61 -4.03
C ALA A 266 -40.45 -2.89 -2.95
N TRP A 267 -40.45 -4.10 -2.37
CA TRP A 267 -39.42 -4.52 -1.42
C TRP A 267 -38.03 -4.62 -2.06
N LEU A 268 -37.90 -5.19 -3.25
CA LEU A 268 -36.63 -5.29 -3.99
C LEU A 268 -36.01 -3.91 -4.23
N LEU A 269 -36.83 -2.96 -4.70
CA LEU A 269 -36.40 -1.58 -4.92
C LEU A 269 -35.99 -0.92 -3.60
N ALA A 270 -36.76 -1.12 -2.54
CA ALA A 270 -36.45 -0.58 -1.22
C ALA A 270 -35.16 -1.17 -0.62
N ALA A 271 -34.88 -2.46 -0.86
CA ALA A 271 -33.66 -3.14 -0.42
C ALA A 271 -32.40 -2.63 -1.14
N LEU A 272 -32.56 -2.05 -2.34
CA LEU A 272 -31.49 -1.42 -3.11
C LEU A 272 -31.32 0.08 -2.84
N ARG A 273 -32.07 0.65 -1.88
CA ARG A 273 -31.86 2.04 -1.47
C ARG A 273 -30.63 2.15 -0.57
N PRO A 274 -29.78 3.17 -0.75
CA PRO A 274 -28.64 3.40 0.13
C PRO A 274 -29.01 3.87 1.54
N SER A 275 -30.23 4.39 1.72
CA SER A 275 -30.72 4.90 2.99
C SER A 275 -32.08 4.29 3.35
N GLY A 276 -32.27 4.06 4.64
CA GLY A 276 -33.49 3.51 5.21
C GLY A 276 -34.63 4.53 5.33
N PRO A 277 -35.80 4.10 5.86
CA PRO A 277 -36.04 2.82 6.50
C PRO A 277 -36.06 1.64 5.51
N TYR A 278 -35.68 0.45 6.00
CA TYR A 278 -35.64 -0.79 5.22
C TYR A 278 -36.83 -1.68 5.59
N PRO A 279 -37.71 -2.01 4.62
CA PRO A 279 -38.83 -2.90 4.90
C PRO A 279 -38.34 -4.33 5.14
N VAL A 280 -38.93 -5.01 6.13
CA VAL A 280 -38.69 -6.42 6.40
C VAL A 280 -39.63 -7.26 5.53
N LEU A 281 -39.07 -8.12 4.68
CA LEU A 281 -39.86 -9.10 3.93
C LEU A 281 -40.17 -10.29 4.84
N VAL A 282 -41.46 -10.52 5.09
CA VAL A 282 -41.94 -11.69 5.83
C VAL A 282 -42.65 -12.63 4.86
N LEU A 283 -42.09 -13.83 4.67
CA LEU A 283 -42.67 -14.86 3.83
C LEU A 283 -43.48 -15.85 4.67
N TYR A 284 -44.79 -15.87 4.47
CA TYR A 284 -45.70 -16.81 5.12
C TYR A 284 -46.04 -18.00 4.21
N GLY A 285 -46.35 -19.14 4.82
CA GLY A 285 -46.79 -20.35 4.13
C GLY A 285 -46.42 -21.61 4.88
N GLU A 286 -47.06 -22.72 4.53
CA GLU A 286 -46.83 -24.03 5.16
C GLU A 286 -45.43 -24.59 4.90
N GLN A 287 -45.03 -25.60 5.66
CA GLN A 287 -43.79 -26.34 5.37
C GLN A 287 -43.86 -26.91 3.94
N GLY A 288 -42.80 -26.72 3.16
CA GLY A 288 -42.77 -27.13 1.75
C GLY A 288 -43.19 -26.05 0.75
N SER A 289 -43.66 -24.86 1.17
CA SER A 289 -44.10 -23.78 0.27
C SER A 289 -42.97 -23.02 -0.48
N ALA A 290 -41.78 -23.61 -0.58
CA ALA A 290 -40.59 -23.04 -1.25
C ALA A 290 -40.04 -21.70 -0.70
N LYS A 291 -40.42 -21.25 0.51
CA LYS A 291 -39.91 -20.00 1.14
C LYS A 291 -38.39 -19.89 1.12
N SER A 292 -37.69 -20.93 1.56
CA SER A 292 -36.22 -20.95 1.60
C SER A 292 -35.60 -20.84 0.21
N THR A 293 -36.25 -21.39 -0.81
CA THR A 293 -35.82 -21.26 -2.21
C THR A 293 -36.00 -19.82 -2.70
N GLN A 294 -37.16 -19.21 -2.44
CA GLN A 294 -37.41 -17.80 -2.79
C GLN A 294 -36.39 -16.87 -2.13
N VAL A 295 -36.12 -17.02 -0.83
CA VAL A 295 -35.12 -16.21 -0.12
C VAL A 295 -33.73 -16.36 -0.76
N ARG A 296 -33.34 -17.57 -1.19
CA ARG A 296 -32.06 -17.77 -1.89
C ARG A 296 -32.01 -17.04 -3.23
N VAL A 297 -33.08 -17.10 -4.02
CA VAL A 297 -33.19 -16.38 -5.31
C VAL A 297 -33.08 -14.86 -5.09
N LEU A 298 -33.83 -14.32 -4.14
CA LEU A 298 -33.80 -12.89 -3.82
C LEU A 298 -32.42 -12.47 -3.28
N ARG A 299 -31.81 -13.28 -2.42
CA ARG A 299 -30.46 -13.03 -1.90
C ARG A 299 -29.42 -13.09 -3.01
N SER A 300 -29.52 -14.01 -3.96
CA SER A 300 -28.61 -14.08 -5.12
C SER A 300 -28.76 -12.91 -6.09
N LEU A 301 -29.94 -12.27 -6.12
CA LEU A 301 -30.16 -11.07 -6.93
C LEU A 301 -29.55 -9.81 -6.28
N LEU A 302 -29.71 -9.67 -4.96
CA LEU A 302 -29.37 -8.43 -4.26
C LEU A 302 -27.95 -8.41 -3.69
N ASP A 303 -27.59 -9.44 -2.92
CA ASP A 303 -26.33 -9.49 -2.20
C ASP A 303 -25.93 -10.95 -1.92
N PRO A 304 -25.43 -11.65 -2.96
CA PRO A 304 -24.92 -13.00 -2.86
C PRO A 304 -23.97 -13.19 -1.68
N ASN A 305 -24.16 -14.28 -0.93
CA ASN A 305 -23.28 -14.63 0.18
C ASN A 305 -23.13 -16.15 0.32
N ALA A 306 -21.94 -16.60 0.70
CA ALA A 306 -21.63 -18.02 0.94
C ALA A 306 -22.57 -18.67 1.96
N ALA A 307 -23.04 -17.91 2.95
CA ALA A 307 -24.11 -18.32 3.85
C ALA A 307 -25.45 -17.73 3.38
N ALA A 308 -26.08 -18.37 2.40
CA ALA A 308 -27.33 -17.87 1.78
C ALA A 308 -28.53 -17.84 2.74
N LEU A 309 -28.56 -18.72 3.75
CA LEU A 309 -29.55 -18.75 4.81
C LEU A 309 -28.83 -18.87 6.15
N ARG A 310 -29.39 -18.23 7.18
CA ARG A 310 -28.97 -18.45 8.57
C ARG A 310 -29.92 -19.44 9.22
N THR A 311 -29.36 -20.40 9.95
CA THR A 311 -30.15 -21.19 10.88
C THR A 311 -30.61 -20.30 12.03
N THR A 312 -31.70 -20.66 12.69
CA THR A 312 -32.07 -20.04 13.96
C THR A 312 -30.88 -20.11 14.93
N PRO A 313 -30.66 -19.08 15.77
CA PRO A 313 -29.71 -19.17 16.86
C PRO A 313 -29.96 -20.46 17.64
N ARG A 314 -28.90 -21.18 17.98
CA ARG A 314 -28.99 -22.23 18.99
C ARG A 314 -28.89 -21.53 20.34
N ASP A 315 -29.83 -21.84 21.24
CA ASP A 315 -29.81 -21.34 22.62
C ASP A 315 -28.47 -21.63 23.32
#